data_AF-A0A1B6EK30-F1
#
_entry.id   AF-A0A1B6EK30-F1
#
_cell.length_a   1.000
_cell.length_b   1.000
_cell.length_c   1.000
_cell.angle_alpha   90.00
_cell.angle_beta   90.00
_cell.angle_gamma   90.00
#
_symmetry.space_group_name_H-M   'P 1'
#
loop_
_entity.id
_entity.type
_entity.pdbx_description
1 polymer ?
#
loop_
_entity_poly.entity_id
_entity_poly.type
_entity_poly.pdbx_seq_one_letter_code
_entity_poly.pdbx_strand_id
1 'polypeptide(L)'
;LLEEIYADRLESLSRNCPELGDSVSSAELLLHEHQKLLPEAKELQEQGLKILRATEQLAATGHFAGEEAIAQAYQLLHTSTEYQDSLERREHNLHDAMAFFGNAQTTLAQLEQLEKELSGTRETQLSRLQESVTDMCGPVLQQGYTILEEVPGAKGVKTVVDELENFKLKLNLRCSTLLEENLKVTQALNNFLEKQNQLYSWLVNTMEAFIQGHQDMGSVLAVAKDFLQQHHRMLSELQVKGTEINALLGTVP
;
A
#
# COMPACT_ATOMS: atom_id res chain seq x y z
N LEU A 1 -38.09 -22.32 27.74
CA LEU A 1 -38.44 -20.90 27.55
C LEU A 1 -37.23 -19.97 27.65
N LEU A 2 -36.64 -19.68 28.83
CA LEU A 2 -35.49 -18.73 28.88
C LEU A 2 -34.25 -19.27 28.14
N GLU A 3 -33.98 -20.56 28.27
CA GLU A 3 -32.90 -21.24 27.53
C GLU A 3 -33.11 -21.20 26.00
N GLU A 4 -34.34 -21.40 25.54
CA GLU A 4 -34.70 -21.26 24.11
C GLU A 4 -34.51 -19.82 23.63
N ILE A 5 -34.87 -18.82 24.44
CA ILE A 5 -34.63 -17.41 24.13
C ILE A 5 -33.13 -17.13 23.96
N TYR A 6 -32.27 -17.63 24.85
CA TYR A 6 -30.83 -17.46 24.71
C TYR A 6 -30.29 -18.15 23.46
N ALA A 7 -30.73 -19.38 23.18
CA ALA A 7 -30.32 -20.10 21.98
C ALA A 7 -30.70 -19.35 20.70
N ASP A 8 -31.94 -18.86 20.60
CA ASP A 8 -32.43 -18.08 19.46
C ASP A 8 -31.63 -16.78 19.28
N ARG A 9 -31.27 -16.10 20.38
CA ARG A 9 -30.48 -14.86 20.36
C ARG A 9 -29.04 -15.11 19.94
N LEU A 10 -28.40 -16.16 20.47
CA LEU A 10 -27.06 -16.58 20.07
C LEU A 10 -27.01 -16.97 18.58
N GLU A 11 -28.01 -17.72 18.10
CA GLU A 11 -28.09 -18.07 16.68
C GLU A 11 -28.24 -16.82 15.81
N SER A 12 -29.13 -15.92 16.19
CA SER A 12 -29.34 -14.65 15.48
C SER A 12 -28.08 -13.79 15.43
N LEU A 13 -27.35 -13.70 16.56
CA LEU A 13 -26.11 -12.96 16.68
C LEU A 13 -24.99 -13.59 15.83
N SER A 14 -24.87 -14.91 15.84
CA SER A 14 -23.86 -15.64 15.07
C SER A 14 -23.99 -15.40 13.55
N ARG A 15 -25.22 -15.32 13.04
CA ARG A 15 -25.50 -15.05 11.61
C ARG A 15 -25.07 -13.65 11.18
N ASN A 16 -25.17 -12.67 12.09
CA ASN A 16 -24.85 -11.27 11.81
C ASN A 16 -23.42 -10.89 12.21
N CYS A 17 -22.76 -11.70 13.03
CA CYS A 17 -21.40 -11.50 13.52
C CYS A 17 -20.38 -11.10 12.44
N PRO A 18 -20.34 -11.71 11.24
CA PRO A 18 -19.37 -11.34 10.21
C PRO A 18 -19.66 -10.00 9.51
N GLU A 19 -20.87 -9.46 9.64
CA GLU A 19 -21.21 -8.16 9.06
C GLU A 19 -20.74 -7.03 9.98
N LEU A 20 -19.69 -6.32 9.54
CA LEU A 20 -19.09 -5.17 10.22
C LEU A 20 -19.27 -3.86 9.43
N GLY A 21 -19.96 -3.91 8.28
CA GLY A 21 -20.12 -2.77 7.38
C GLY A 21 -18.98 -2.64 6.38
N ASP A 22 -19.05 -1.56 5.58
CA ASP A 22 -18.14 -1.23 4.47
C ASP A 22 -17.60 0.21 4.54
N SER A 23 -17.99 0.95 5.59
CA SER A 23 -17.71 2.37 5.77
C SER A 23 -17.93 2.74 7.24
N VAL A 24 -17.40 3.90 7.66
CA VAL A 24 -17.59 4.41 9.02
C VAL A 24 -19.08 4.52 9.36
N SER A 25 -19.88 5.09 8.46
CA SER A 25 -21.33 5.28 8.68
C SER A 25 -22.10 3.96 8.73
N SER A 26 -21.74 2.99 7.88
CA SER A 26 -22.37 1.67 7.90
C SER A 26 -22.05 0.91 9.20
N ALA A 27 -20.80 0.92 9.63
CA ALA A 27 -20.36 0.33 10.88
C ALA A 27 -20.98 1.02 12.11
N GLU A 28 -21.13 2.35 12.09
CA GLU A 28 -21.80 3.12 13.14
C GLU A 28 -23.29 2.77 13.26
N LEU A 29 -23.99 2.58 12.13
CA LEU A 29 -25.38 2.12 12.12
C LEU A 29 -25.50 0.72 12.73
N LEU A 30 -24.60 -0.20 12.35
CA LEU A 30 -24.57 -1.56 12.92
C LEU A 30 -24.29 -1.55 14.42
N LEU A 31 -23.39 -0.69 14.88
CA LEU A 31 -23.09 -0.50 16.30
C LEU A 31 -24.32 0.03 17.05
N HIS A 32 -25.01 1.02 16.48
CA HIS A 32 -26.22 1.57 17.10
C HIS A 32 -27.33 0.53 17.22
N GLU A 33 -27.57 -0.28 16.18
CA GLU A 33 -28.55 -1.37 16.25
C GLU A 33 -28.12 -2.45 17.26
N HIS A 34 -26.83 -2.79 17.31
CA HIS A 34 -26.28 -3.74 18.28
C HIS A 34 -26.48 -3.29 19.73
N GLN A 35 -26.26 -2.01 20.01
CA GLN A 35 -26.41 -1.43 21.36
C GLN A 35 -27.84 -1.51 21.89
N LYS A 36 -28.86 -1.57 21.01
CA LYS A 36 -30.26 -1.78 21.41
C LYS A 36 -30.52 -3.15 22.03
N LEU A 37 -29.63 -4.12 21.81
CA LEU A 37 -29.72 -5.47 22.38
C LEU A 37 -29.20 -5.54 23.82
N LEU A 38 -28.36 -4.59 24.24
CA LEU A 38 -27.70 -4.60 25.55
C LEU A 38 -28.69 -4.52 26.74
N PRO A 39 -29.75 -3.69 26.71
CA PRO A 39 -30.73 -3.65 27.80
C PRO A 39 -31.47 -4.99 27.96
N GLU A 40 -31.94 -5.57 26.85
CA GLU A 40 -32.62 -6.88 26.86
C GLU A 40 -31.68 -7.97 27.40
N ALA A 41 -30.42 -7.99 26.98
CA ALA A 41 -29.44 -8.95 27.46
C ALA A 41 -29.18 -8.87 28.98
N LYS A 42 -29.17 -7.65 29.53
CA LYS A 42 -29.06 -7.43 30.98
C LYS A 42 -30.32 -7.91 31.72
N GLU A 43 -31.50 -7.61 31.21
CA GLU A 43 -32.76 -8.09 31.80
C GLU A 43 -32.83 -9.62 31.83
N LEU A 44 -32.45 -10.28 30.74
CA LEU A 44 -32.40 -11.74 30.65
C LEU A 44 -31.40 -12.32 31.67
N GLN A 45 -30.19 -11.74 31.79
CA GLN A 45 -29.21 -12.18 32.78
C GLN A 45 -29.74 -12.03 34.21
N GLU A 46 -30.39 -10.92 34.53
CA GLU A 46 -31.01 -10.72 35.84
C GLU A 46 -32.10 -11.76 36.14
N GLN A 47 -32.89 -12.14 35.13
CA GLN A 47 -33.88 -13.21 35.24
C GLN A 47 -33.20 -14.57 35.49
N GLY A 48 -32.15 -14.90 34.73
CA GLY A 48 -31.36 -16.12 34.92
C GLY A 48 -30.76 -16.22 36.33
N LEU A 49 -30.20 -15.13 36.85
CA LEU A 49 -29.67 -15.04 38.22
C LEU A 49 -30.75 -15.22 39.29
N LYS A 50 -31.95 -14.68 39.08
CA LYS A 50 -33.09 -14.87 40.00
C LYS A 50 -33.54 -16.33 40.02
N ILE A 51 -33.61 -16.97 38.86
CA ILE A 51 -33.94 -18.40 38.74
C ILE A 51 -32.91 -19.23 39.50
N LEU A 52 -31.60 -19.02 39.26
CA LEU A 52 -30.54 -19.76 39.97
C LEU A 52 -30.68 -19.66 41.49
N ARG A 53 -30.82 -18.44 42.03
CA ARG A 53 -30.98 -18.23 43.47
C ARG A 53 -32.21 -18.92 44.04
N ALA A 54 -33.35 -18.85 43.33
CA ALA A 54 -34.57 -19.52 43.75
C ALA A 54 -34.41 -21.04 43.74
N THR A 55 -33.74 -21.60 42.72
CA THR A 55 -33.48 -23.02 42.59
C THR A 55 -32.53 -23.53 43.69
N GLU A 56 -31.48 -22.79 44.02
CA GLU A 56 -30.58 -23.11 45.13
C GLU A 56 -31.30 -23.10 46.50
N GLN A 57 -32.18 -22.12 46.72
CA GLN A 57 -33.00 -22.07 47.94
C GLN A 57 -33.97 -23.24 48.04
N LEU A 58 -34.60 -23.64 46.93
CA LEU A 58 -35.51 -24.80 46.86
C LEU A 58 -34.77 -26.11 47.07
N ALA A 59 -33.55 -26.26 46.58
CA ALA A 59 -32.74 -27.45 46.82
C ALA A 59 -32.32 -27.55 48.30
N ALA A 60 -31.99 -26.42 48.94
CA ALA A 60 -31.62 -26.36 50.35
C ALA A 60 -32.75 -26.80 51.31
N THR A 61 -34.02 -26.76 50.89
CA THR A 61 -35.16 -27.25 51.70
C THR A 61 -35.40 -28.76 51.59
N GLY A 62 -34.52 -29.50 50.88
CA GLY A 62 -34.53 -30.96 50.84
C GLY A 62 -35.40 -31.58 49.76
N HIS A 63 -35.70 -30.85 48.68
CA HIS A 63 -36.51 -31.35 47.59
C HIS A 63 -35.73 -32.31 46.67
N PHE A 64 -36.29 -33.49 46.37
CA PHE A 64 -35.63 -34.59 45.64
C PHE A 64 -35.24 -34.26 44.19
N ALA A 65 -35.85 -33.23 43.57
CA ALA A 65 -35.49 -32.74 42.23
C ALA A 65 -34.39 -31.64 42.23
N GLY A 66 -33.80 -31.35 43.40
CA GLY A 66 -32.91 -30.20 43.60
C GLY A 66 -31.63 -30.25 42.77
N GLU A 67 -30.96 -31.40 42.65
CA GLU A 67 -29.68 -31.49 41.95
C GLU A 67 -29.81 -31.25 40.44
N GLU A 68 -30.81 -31.86 39.80
CA GLU A 68 -31.06 -31.69 38.36
C GLU A 68 -31.51 -30.27 38.03
N ALA A 69 -32.37 -29.68 38.86
CA ALA A 69 -32.79 -28.29 38.70
C ALA A 69 -31.63 -27.30 38.89
N ILE A 70 -30.74 -27.54 39.86
CA ILE A 70 -29.51 -26.75 40.05
C ILE A 70 -28.65 -26.82 38.80
N ALA A 71 -28.39 -28.03 38.27
CA ALA A 71 -27.57 -28.21 37.08
C ALA A 71 -28.14 -27.44 35.87
N GLN A 72 -29.45 -27.52 35.64
CA GLN A 72 -30.13 -26.75 34.58
C GLN A 72 -30.02 -25.23 34.79
N ALA A 73 -30.13 -24.76 36.03
CA ALA A 73 -29.99 -23.34 36.34
C ALA A 73 -28.54 -22.82 36.10
N TYR A 74 -27.53 -23.65 36.38
CA TYR A 74 -26.13 -23.32 36.04
C TYR A 74 -25.88 -23.34 34.53
N GLN A 75 -26.47 -24.29 33.81
CA GLN A 75 -26.41 -24.33 32.34
C GLN A 75 -27.03 -23.06 31.73
N LEU A 76 -28.19 -22.64 32.22
CA LEU A 76 -28.83 -21.38 31.81
C LEU A 76 -27.93 -20.17 32.03
N LEU A 77 -27.23 -20.10 33.18
CA LEU A 77 -26.31 -19.01 33.47
C LEU A 77 -25.10 -19.04 32.52
N HIS A 78 -24.59 -20.23 32.21
CA HIS A 78 -23.51 -20.40 31.26
C HIS A 78 -23.89 -19.86 29.87
N THR A 79 -25.04 -20.25 29.34
CA THR A 79 -25.56 -19.73 28.05
C THR A 79 -25.76 -18.20 28.10
N SER A 80 -26.20 -17.67 29.25
CA SER A 80 -26.29 -16.21 29.43
C SER A 80 -24.92 -15.53 29.35
N THR A 81 -23.88 -16.13 29.93
CA THR A 81 -22.50 -15.59 29.84
C THR A 81 -21.99 -15.66 28.41
N GLU A 82 -22.17 -16.77 27.71
CA GLU A 82 -21.79 -16.90 26.30
C GLU A 82 -22.46 -15.84 25.40
N TYR A 83 -23.74 -15.55 25.67
CA TYR A 83 -24.47 -14.49 24.97
C TYR A 83 -23.86 -13.10 25.25
N GLN A 84 -23.52 -12.79 26.50
CA GLN A 84 -22.88 -11.52 26.85
C GLN A 84 -21.49 -11.38 26.23
N ASP A 85 -20.65 -12.40 26.35
CA ASP A 85 -19.31 -12.41 25.74
C ASP A 85 -19.39 -12.21 24.22
N SER A 86 -20.42 -12.77 23.58
CA SER A 86 -20.65 -12.60 22.14
C SER A 86 -21.10 -11.19 21.78
N LEU A 87 -21.93 -10.55 22.62
CA LEU A 87 -22.33 -9.16 22.44
C LEU A 87 -21.14 -8.21 22.60
N GLU A 88 -20.34 -8.39 23.65
CA GLU A 88 -19.15 -7.58 23.92
C GLU A 88 -18.12 -7.72 22.80
N ARG A 89 -17.85 -8.95 22.36
CA ARG A 89 -16.95 -9.21 21.23
C ARG A 89 -17.42 -8.53 19.95
N ARG A 90 -18.72 -8.61 19.64
CA ARG A 90 -19.27 -7.93 18.46
C ARG A 90 -19.16 -6.40 18.57
N GLU A 91 -19.42 -5.83 19.74
CA GLU A 91 -19.28 -4.39 19.98
C GLU A 91 -17.82 -3.93 19.76
N HIS A 92 -16.86 -4.70 20.28
CA HIS A 92 -15.43 -4.47 20.05
C HIS A 92 -15.07 -4.50 18.56
N ASN A 93 -15.49 -5.55 17.85
CA ASN A 93 -15.20 -5.70 16.41
C ASN A 93 -15.80 -4.56 15.57
N LEU A 94 -16.98 -4.05 15.94
CA LEU A 94 -17.61 -2.91 15.26
C LEU A 94 -16.84 -1.61 15.51
N HIS A 95 -16.36 -1.38 16.74
CA HIS A 95 -15.48 -0.25 17.04
C HIS A 95 -14.17 -0.30 16.26
N ASP A 96 -13.54 -1.47 16.18
CA ASP A 96 -12.30 -1.66 15.44
C ASP A 96 -12.50 -1.46 13.93
N ALA A 97 -13.62 -1.97 13.38
CA ALA A 97 -14.00 -1.74 12.00
C ALA A 97 -14.24 -0.25 11.70
N MET A 98 -14.94 0.48 12.57
CA MET A 98 -15.15 1.93 12.43
C MET A 98 -13.82 2.69 12.40
N ALA A 99 -12.91 2.38 13.33
CA ALA A 99 -11.59 3.01 13.37
C ALA A 99 -10.78 2.69 12.10
N PHE A 100 -10.81 1.43 11.65
CA PHE A 100 -10.16 1.00 10.42
C PHE A 100 -10.67 1.77 9.20
N PHE A 101 -11.99 1.86 9.00
CA PHE A 101 -12.56 2.59 7.86
C PHE A 101 -12.19 4.07 7.87
N GLY A 102 -12.18 4.72 9.04
CA GLY A 102 -11.77 6.12 9.16
C GLY A 102 -10.29 6.35 8.82
N ASN A 103 -9.42 5.46 9.31
CA ASN A 103 -8.00 5.48 9.01
C ASN A 103 -7.75 5.20 7.52
N ALA A 104 -8.37 4.17 6.96
CA ALA A 104 -8.26 3.80 5.55
C ALA A 104 -8.71 4.93 4.62
N GLN A 105 -9.84 5.58 4.90
CA GLN A 105 -10.32 6.71 4.13
C GLN A 105 -9.30 7.87 4.14
N THR A 106 -8.72 8.16 5.31
CA THR A 106 -7.71 9.21 5.45
C THR A 106 -6.44 8.87 4.66
N THR A 107 -5.97 7.63 4.78
CA THR A 107 -4.78 7.15 4.07
C THR A 107 -5.00 7.15 2.55
N LEU A 108 -6.15 6.69 2.06
CA LEU A 108 -6.49 6.71 0.63
C LEU A 108 -6.49 8.14 0.09
N ALA A 109 -7.11 9.10 0.78
CA ALA A 109 -7.11 10.50 0.37
C ALA A 109 -5.68 11.09 0.31
N GLN A 110 -4.81 10.73 1.25
CA GLN A 110 -3.40 11.12 1.23
C GLN A 110 -2.65 10.49 0.05
N LEU A 111 -2.87 9.20 -0.22
CA LEU A 111 -2.25 8.50 -1.34
C LEU A 111 -2.69 9.07 -2.70
N GLU A 112 -3.96 9.42 -2.86
CA GLU A 112 -4.47 10.10 -4.05
C GLU A 112 -3.82 11.47 -4.26
N GLN A 113 -3.57 12.21 -3.19
CA GLN A 113 -2.87 13.49 -3.27
C GLN A 113 -1.41 13.29 -3.71
N LEU A 114 -0.72 12.30 -3.14
CA LEU A 114 0.63 11.93 -3.57
C LEU A 114 0.67 11.50 -5.04
N GLU A 115 -0.32 10.74 -5.52
CA GLU A 115 -0.41 10.33 -6.93
C GLU A 115 -0.55 11.53 -7.88
N LYS A 116 -1.29 12.58 -7.49
CA LYS A 116 -1.42 13.81 -8.29
C LYS A 116 -0.11 14.59 -8.37
N GLU A 117 0.67 14.59 -7.30
CA GLU A 117 1.95 15.31 -7.20
C GLU A 117 3.11 14.60 -7.94
N LEU A 118 2.94 13.31 -8.27
CA LEU A 118 3.97 12.49 -8.94
C LEU A 118 4.46 13.06 -10.27
N SER A 119 3.61 13.78 -11.01
CA SER A 119 3.89 14.25 -12.37
C SER A 119 5.02 15.29 -12.47
N GLY A 120 5.43 15.89 -11.35
CA GLY A 120 6.51 16.89 -11.28
C GLY A 120 7.67 16.51 -10.37
N THR A 121 7.72 15.25 -9.90
CA THR A 121 8.64 14.82 -8.85
C THR A 121 10.02 14.46 -9.43
N ARG A 122 11.10 14.88 -8.76
CA ARG A 122 12.49 14.56 -9.16
C ARG A 122 12.86 13.12 -8.78
N GLU A 123 13.82 12.50 -9.46
CA GLU A 123 14.29 11.14 -9.16
C GLU A 123 14.61 10.91 -7.67
N THR A 124 15.31 11.84 -7.03
CA THR A 124 15.71 11.74 -5.61
C THR A 124 14.54 11.78 -4.63
N GLN A 125 13.36 12.17 -5.09
CA GLN A 125 12.13 12.22 -4.31
C GLN A 125 11.25 10.98 -4.55
N LEU A 126 11.42 10.24 -5.66
CA LEU A 126 10.63 9.04 -5.98
C LEU A 126 10.90 7.87 -5.02
N SER A 127 12.16 7.64 -4.64
CA SER A 127 12.51 6.59 -3.68
C SER A 127 11.95 6.87 -2.29
N ARG A 128 12.09 8.12 -1.81
CA ARG A 128 11.49 8.57 -0.54
C ARG A 128 9.96 8.48 -0.55
N LEU A 129 9.35 8.70 -1.71
CA LEU A 129 7.91 8.57 -1.86
C LEU A 129 7.46 7.10 -1.71
N GLN A 130 8.19 6.15 -2.30
CA GLN A 130 7.90 4.71 -2.15
C GLN A 130 8.00 4.25 -0.67
N GLU A 131 9.00 4.75 0.06
CA GLU A 131 9.13 4.53 1.51
C GLU A 131 7.92 5.12 2.27
N SER A 132 7.61 6.40 2.03
CA SER A 132 6.48 7.10 2.66
C SER A 132 5.14 6.38 2.41
N VAL A 133 4.89 5.92 1.19
CA VAL A 133 3.69 5.14 0.84
C VAL A 133 3.61 3.84 1.65
N THR A 134 4.75 3.16 1.80
CA THR A 134 4.82 1.92 2.59
C THR A 134 4.55 2.18 4.07
N ASP A 135 5.15 3.24 4.62
CA ASP A 135 4.99 3.63 6.03
C ASP A 135 3.56 4.09 6.36
N MET A 136 2.90 4.82 5.46
CA MET A 136 1.50 5.23 5.65
C MET A 136 0.53 4.05 5.57
N CYS A 137 0.72 3.14 4.61
CA CYS A 137 -0.19 2.01 4.42
C CYS A 137 -0.01 0.93 5.48
N GLY A 138 1.21 0.73 5.99
CA GLY A 138 1.57 -0.37 6.89
C GLY A 138 0.65 -0.50 8.11
N PRO A 139 0.48 0.55 8.94
CA PRO A 139 -0.35 0.49 10.14
C PRO A 139 -1.82 0.18 9.84
N VAL A 140 -2.38 0.76 8.77
CA VAL A 140 -3.79 0.58 8.41
C VAL A 140 -4.04 -0.80 7.82
N LEU A 141 -3.13 -1.30 7.00
CA LEU A 141 -3.18 -2.68 6.50
C LEU A 141 -3.08 -3.67 7.66
N GLN A 142 -2.17 -3.45 8.61
CA GLN A 142 -2.06 -4.30 9.79
C GLN A 142 -3.35 -4.31 10.62
N GLN A 143 -3.98 -3.15 10.80
CA GLN A 143 -5.27 -3.05 11.46
C GLN A 143 -6.35 -3.88 10.74
N GLY A 144 -6.45 -3.75 9.41
CA GLY A 144 -7.38 -4.53 8.60
C GLY A 144 -7.11 -6.04 8.69
N TYR A 145 -5.85 -6.47 8.70
CA TYR A 145 -5.47 -7.86 8.87
C TYR A 145 -5.84 -8.42 10.24
N THR A 146 -5.59 -7.69 11.32
CA THR A 146 -6.02 -8.09 12.67
C THR A 146 -7.54 -8.31 12.73
N ILE A 147 -8.34 -7.40 12.16
CA ILE A 147 -9.80 -7.56 12.11
C ILE A 147 -10.21 -8.80 11.31
N LEU A 148 -9.52 -9.10 10.21
CA LEU A 148 -9.81 -10.28 9.39
C LEU A 148 -9.37 -11.61 10.03
N GLU A 149 -8.37 -11.60 10.92
CA GLU A 149 -8.02 -12.76 11.74
C GLU A 149 -9.13 -13.08 12.74
N GLU A 150 -9.72 -12.05 13.36
CA GLU A 150 -10.82 -12.20 14.32
C GLU A 150 -12.17 -12.45 13.65
N VAL A 151 -12.42 -11.80 12.51
CA VAL A 151 -13.67 -11.89 11.74
C VAL A 151 -13.38 -12.14 10.25
N PRO A 152 -13.04 -13.39 9.87
CA PRO A 152 -12.69 -13.72 8.48
C PRO A 152 -13.81 -13.47 7.46
N GLY A 153 -15.06 -13.37 7.92
CA GLY A 153 -16.24 -13.10 7.10
C GLY A 153 -16.49 -11.62 6.79
N ALA A 154 -15.69 -10.68 7.33
CA ALA A 154 -15.88 -9.25 7.18
C ALA A 154 -15.54 -8.75 5.77
N LYS A 155 -16.53 -8.83 4.86
CA LYS A 155 -16.35 -8.51 3.42
C LYS A 155 -15.97 -7.05 3.17
N GLY A 156 -16.56 -6.10 3.89
CA GLY A 156 -16.25 -4.68 3.73
C GLY A 156 -14.80 -4.36 4.13
N VAL A 157 -14.34 -4.89 5.26
CA VAL A 157 -12.94 -4.78 5.69
C VAL A 157 -12.00 -5.35 4.64
N LYS A 158 -12.27 -6.58 4.16
CA LYS A 158 -11.49 -7.22 3.11
C LYS A 158 -11.40 -6.37 1.85
N THR A 159 -12.52 -5.79 1.42
CA THR A 159 -12.58 -4.97 0.19
C THR A 159 -11.68 -3.74 0.31
N VAL A 160 -11.69 -3.07 1.46
CA VAL A 160 -10.85 -1.88 1.70
C VAL A 160 -9.37 -2.25 1.86
N VAL A 161 -9.05 -3.40 2.47
CA VAL A 161 -7.68 -3.94 2.50
C VAL A 161 -7.18 -4.18 1.08
N ASP A 162 -7.96 -4.88 0.25
CA ASP A 162 -7.62 -5.16 -1.15
C ASP A 162 -7.43 -3.84 -1.94
N GLU A 163 -8.27 -2.82 -1.70
CA GLU A 163 -8.14 -1.51 -2.32
C GLU A 163 -6.82 -0.80 -1.94
N LEU A 164 -6.49 -0.76 -0.65
CA LEU A 164 -5.23 -0.19 -0.14
C LEU A 164 -4.00 -0.89 -0.74
N GLU A 165 -4.02 -2.22 -0.80
CA GLU A 165 -2.91 -2.99 -1.40
C GLU A 165 -2.76 -2.70 -2.89
N ASN A 166 -3.86 -2.69 -3.62
CA ASN A 166 -3.86 -2.40 -5.05
C ASN A 166 -3.36 -0.97 -5.33
N PHE A 167 -3.80 0.01 -4.52
CA PHE A 167 -3.33 1.39 -4.64
C PHE A 167 -1.82 1.48 -4.38
N LYS A 168 -1.35 0.89 -3.29
CA LYS A 168 0.07 0.83 -2.94
C LYS A 168 0.91 0.21 -4.07
N LEU A 169 0.47 -0.92 -4.63
CA LEU A 169 1.16 -1.58 -5.74
C LEU A 169 1.19 -0.70 -6.99
N LYS A 170 0.06 -0.11 -7.37
CA LYS A 170 -0.06 0.79 -8.53
C LYS A 170 0.89 1.97 -8.43
N LEU A 171 0.91 2.63 -7.26
CA LEU A 171 1.75 3.81 -7.03
C LEU A 171 3.23 3.46 -7.04
N ASN A 172 3.61 2.35 -6.39
CA ASN A 172 4.99 1.86 -6.40
C ASN A 172 5.47 1.50 -7.80
N LEU A 173 4.63 0.84 -8.60
CA LEU A 173 4.92 0.52 -10.01
C LEU A 173 5.14 1.81 -10.82
N ARG A 174 4.28 2.80 -10.63
CA ARG A 174 4.38 4.10 -11.32
C ARG A 174 5.71 4.80 -10.98
N CYS A 175 6.11 4.82 -9.72
CA CYS A 175 7.41 5.35 -9.29
C CYS A 175 8.57 4.61 -9.96
N SER A 176 8.53 3.27 -10.00
CA SER A 176 9.59 2.47 -10.63
C SER A 176 9.70 2.74 -12.14
N THR A 177 8.56 2.86 -12.85
CA THR A 177 8.55 3.21 -14.27
C THR A 177 9.17 4.59 -14.51
N LEU A 178 8.80 5.61 -13.72
CA LEU A 178 9.38 6.95 -13.86
C LEU A 178 10.89 6.97 -13.59
N LEU A 179 11.36 6.17 -12.62
CA LEU A 179 12.78 6.07 -12.33
C LEU A 179 13.54 5.41 -13.50
N GLU A 180 12.98 4.37 -14.11
CA GLU A 180 13.57 3.73 -15.27
C GLU A 180 13.61 4.66 -16.50
N GLU A 181 12.53 5.43 -16.74
CA GLU A 181 12.47 6.41 -17.82
C GLU A 181 13.50 7.53 -17.65
N ASN A 182 13.63 8.09 -16.44
CA ASN A 182 14.62 9.13 -16.17
C ASN A 182 16.05 8.59 -16.27
N LEU A 183 16.31 7.36 -15.84
CA LEU A 183 17.62 6.72 -15.99
C LEU A 183 17.99 6.56 -17.48
N LYS A 184 17.05 6.14 -18.32
CA LYS A 184 17.26 6.03 -19.78
C LYS A 184 17.58 7.39 -20.41
N VAL A 185 16.84 8.43 -20.04
CA VAL A 185 17.08 9.80 -20.53
C VAL A 185 18.46 10.29 -20.08
N THR A 186 18.79 10.11 -18.81
CA THR A 186 20.08 10.52 -18.23
C THR A 186 21.24 9.78 -18.90
N GLN A 187 21.11 8.48 -19.16
CA GLN A 187 22.11 7.70 -19.87
C GLN A 187 22.30 8.17 -21.30
N ALA A 188 21.21 8.42 -22.04
CA ALA A 188 21.27 8.95 -23.40
C ALA A 188 21.97 10.33 -23.44
N LEU A 189 21.63 11.22 -22.51
CA LEU A 189 22.24 12.54 -22.40
C LEU A 189 23.73 12.47 -22.05
N ASN A 190 24.12 11.61 -21.11
CA ASN A 190 25.52 11.39 -20.76
C ASN A 190 26.33 10.87 -21.95
N ASN A 191 25.80 9.89 -22.69
CA ASN A 191 26.43 9.36 -23.90
C ASN A 191 26.62 10.45 -24.96
N PHE A 192 25.60 11.30 -25.14
CA PHE A 192 25.67 12.42 -26.08
C PHE A 192 26.78 13.40 -25.69
N LEU A 193 26.81 13.84 -24.43
CA LEU A 193 27.80 14.78 -23.92
C LEU A 193 29.22 14.22 -23.99
N GLU A 194 29.41 12.93 -23.69
CA GLU A 194 30.72 12.29 -23.81
C GLU A 194 31.22 12.32 -25.26
N LYS A 195 30.35 11.97 -26.23
CA LYS A 195 30.70 11.99 -27.66
C LYS A 195 30.96 13.40 -28.17
N GLN A 196 30.15 14.37 -27.75
CA GLN A 196 30.38 15.78 -28.07
C GLN A 196 31.74 16.24 -27.56
N ASN A 197 32.09 15.92 -26.31
CA ASN A 197 33.38 16.29 -25.71
C ASN A 197 34.56 15.62 -26.44
N GLN A 198 34.41 14.35 -26.84
CA GLN A 198 35.43 13.66 -27.66
C GLN A 198 35.66 14.35 -29.00
N LEU A 199 34.58 14.71 -29.72
CA LEU A 199 34.65 15.39 -31.01
C LEU A 199 35.23 16.80 -30.89
N TYR A 200 34.78 17.55 -29.88
CA TYR A 200 35.29 18.88 -29.59
C TYR A 200 36.79 18.86 -29.25
N SER A 201 37.20 17.93 -28.38
CA SER A 201 38.61 17.75 -28.02
C SER A 201 39.47 17.40 -29.23
N TRP A 202 38.98 16.55 -30.14
CA TRP A 202 39.70 16.26 -31.39
C TRP A 202 39.83 17.50 -32.29
N LEU A 203 38.76 18.29 -32.46
CA LEU A 203 38.80 19.52 -33.25
C LEU A 203 39.84 20.51 -32.71
N VAL A 204 39.80 20.79 -31.40
CA VAL A 204 40.69 21.78 -30.78
C VAL A 204 42.12 21.25 -30.66
N ASN A 205 42.31 20.05 -30.14
CA ASN A 205 43.65 19.58 -29.81
C ASN A 205 44.38 18.93 -30.99
N THR A 206 43.66 18.34 -31.95
CA THR A 206 44.26 17.63 -33.08
C THR A 206 44.21 18.47 -34.35
N MET A 207 43.02 18.93 -34.76
CA MET A 207 42.88 19.65 -36.03
C MET A 207 43.55 21.03 -35.97
N GLU A 208 43.33 21.81 -34.90
CA GLU A 208 43.97 23.12 -34.77
C GLU A 208 45.50 23.01 -34.73
N ALA A 209 46.03 22.09 -33.91
CA ALA A 209 47.46 21.83 -33.84
C ALA A 209 48.05 21.38 -35.18
N PHE A 210 47.32 20.55 -35.94
CA PHE A 210 47.72 20.14 -37.28
C PHE A 210 47.82 21.33 -38.24
N ILE A 211 46.80 22.18 -38.30
CA ILE A 211 46.78 23.37 -39.17
C ILE A 211 47.91 24.33 -38.78
N GLN A 212 48.15 24.52 -37.47
CA GLN A 212 49.24 25.37 -36.98
C GLN A 212 50.62 24.80 -37.33
N GLY A 213 50.80 23.47 -37.26
CA GLY A 213 52.06 22.80 -37.56
C GLY A 213 52.38 22.64 -39.05
N HIS A 214 51.39 22.75 -39.94
CA HIS A 214 51.54 22.46 -41.36
C HIS A 214 51.13 23.64 -42.25
N GLN A 215 51.80 24.79 -42.07
CA GLN A 215 51.52 26.01 -42.86
C GLN A 215 52.40 26.17 -44.11
N ASP A 216 53.50 25.43 -44.20
CA ASP A 216 54.46 25.52 -45.29
C ASP A 216 54.64 24.17 -46.00
N MET A 217 54.46 24.16 -47.32
CA MET A 217 54.66 22.99 -48.18
C MET A 217 56.15 22.68 -48.39
N GLY A 218 57.02 23.63 -48.10
CA GLY A 218 58.46 23.55 -48.32
C GLY A 218 58.85 23.75 -49.79
N SER A 219 60.15 23.80 -50.02
CA SER A 219 60.75 24.16 -51.32
C SER A 219 61.31 22.97 -52.10
N VAL A 220 61.18 21.74 -51.59
CA VAL A 220 61.72 20.52 -52.20
C VAL A 220 60.63 19.49 -52.40
N LEU A 221 60.66 18.80 -53.56
CA LEU A 221 59.63 17.85 -53.99
C LEU A 221 59.30 16.77 -52.94
N ALA A 222 60.29 16.28 -52.19
CA ALA A 222 60.07 15.27 -51.16
C ALA A 222 59.18 15.80 -50.01
N VAL A 223 59.46 17.01 -49.52
CA VAL A 223 58.70 17.68 -48.45
C VAL A 223 57.29 18.04 -48.93
N ALA A 224 57.17 18.54 -50.16
CA ALA A 224 55.87 18.87 -50.75
C ALA A 224 54.96 17.64 -50.93
N LYS A 225 55.54 16.48 -51.30
CA LYS A 225 54.79 15.22 -51.37
C LYS A 225 54.31 14.75 -50.00
N ASP A 226 55.16 14.84 -48.98
CA ASP A 226 54.81 14.47 -47.61
C ASP A 226 53.69 15.39 -47.06
N PHE A 227 53.83 16.71 -47.24
CA PHE A 227 52.80 17.70 -46.91
C PHE A 227 51.43 17.35 -47.51
N LEU A 228 51.40 17.01 -48.81
CA LEU A 228 50.18 16.62 -49.51
C LEU A 228 49.57 15.34 -48.96
N GLN A 229 50.38 14.34 -48.62
CA GLN A 229 49.94 13.07 -48.04
C GLN A 229 49.33 13.27 -46.65
N GLN A 230 49.99 14.07 -45.81
CA GLN A 230 49.49 14.39 -44.47
C GLN A 230 48.15 15.15 -44.53
N HIS A 231 48.00 16.11 -45.45
CA HIS A 231 46.73 16.81 -45.67
C HIS A 231 45.62 15.89 -46.20
N HIS A 232 45.92 14.97 -47.12
CA HIS A 232 44.94 13.99 -47.59
C HIS A 232 44.46 13.08 -46.46
N ARG A 233 45.39 12.64 -45.59
CA ARG A 233 45.04 11.85 -44.41
C ARG A 233 44.14 12.64 -43.46
N MET A 234 44.51 13.88 -43.14
CA MET A 234 43.71 14.71 -42.24
C MET A 234 42.32 15.01 -42.82
N LEU A 235 42.22 15.24 -44.13
CA LEU A 235 40.93 15.40 -44.80
C LEU A 235 40.05 14.15 -44.69
N SER A 236 40.64 12.96 -44.84
CA SER A 236 39.92 11.69 -44.64
C SER A 236 39.45 11.54 -43.19
N GLU A 237 40.29 11.89 -42.21
CA GLU A 237 39.91 11.84 -40.79
C GLU A 237 38.79 12.85 -40.49
N LEU A 238 38.83 14.05 -41.07
CA LEU A 238 37.78 15.06 -40.94
C LEU A 238 36.45 14.58 -41.54
N GLN A 239 36.47 13.89 -42.68
CA GLN A 239 35.26 13.31 -43.26
C GLN A 239 34.64 12.27 -42.31
N VAL A 240 35.45 11.39 -41.72
CA VAL A 240 34.99 10.43 -40.70
C VAL A 240 34.38 11.16 -39.51
N LYS A 241 35.05 12.19 -38.97
CA LYS A 241 34.51 12.99 -37.86
C LYS A 241 33.22 13.74 -38.23
N GLY A 242 33.08 14.19 -39.47
CA GLY A 242 31.83 14.74 -39.99
C GLY A 242 30.68 13.72 -39.97
N THR A 243 30.95 12.46 -40.32
CA THR A 243 29.94 11.39 -40.19
C THR A 243 29.59 11.09 -38.74
N GLU A 244 30.56 11.09 -37.83
CA GLU A 244 30.32 10.92 -36.38
C GLU A 244 29.48 12.05 -35.80
N ILE A 245 29.73 13.31 -36.20
CA ILE A 245 28.92 14.48 -35.80
C ILE A 245 27.48 14.32 -36.29
N ASN A 246 27.28 13.99 -37.55
CA ASN A 246 25.94 13.80 -38.11
C ASN A 246 25.20 12.65 -37.42
N ALA A 247 25.88 11.56 -37.12
CA ALA A 247 25.32 10.45 -36.36
C ALA A 247 24.92 10.88 -34.95
N LEU A 248 25.77 11.65 -34.26
CA LEU A 248 25.50 12.19 -32.93
C LEU A 248 24.30 13.14 -32.93
N LEU A 249 24.22 14.06 -33.91
CA LEU A 249 23.07 14.96 -34.05
C LEU A 249 21.76 14.21 -34.29
N GLY A 250 21.82 13.05 -34.97
CA GLY A 250 20.68 12.17 -35.15
C GLY A 250 20.20 11.46 -33.88
N THR A 251 20.94 11.55 -32.76
CA THR A 251 20.55 10.99 -31.45
C THR A 251 19.80 11.97 -30.56
N VAL A 252 19.70 13.25 -30.96
CA VAL A 252 18.91 14.26 -30.26
C VAL A 252 17.43 14.09 -30.64
N PRO A 253 16.51 13.96 -29.67
CA PRO A 253 15.08 13.88 -29.92
C PRO A 253 14.49 15.18 -30.50
#